data_AF-A0A2G9SBX6-F1
#
_entry.id   AF-A0A2G9SBX6-F1
#
_cell.length_a   1.000
_cell.length_b   1.000
_cell.length_c   1.000
_cell.angle_alpha   90.00
_cell.angle_beta   90.00
_cell.angle_gamma   90.00
#
_symmetry.space_group_name_H-M   'P 1'
#
loop_
_entity.id
_entity.type
_entity.pdbx_description
1 polymer ?
#
loop_
_entity_poly.entity_id
_entity_poly.type
_entity_poly.pdbx_seq_one_letter_code
_entity_poly.pdbx_strand_id
1 'polypeptide(L)'
;LNIRRSDALTVYDGDDLTARVLGQYMGVHQRFNLFSSANDVTIQFQSDPNDPVFSLSQGFIIHFKEVPRNDTCSALPDIQSGWKTSSHPDLIRGTVVTYQCEPGYDIIGSDILTCQWDLSWSNAPPTCEKILNCADPGEIANGIRRAFDPRLPIGSHVHYSCNEGYTLEGSEILTCYNRDTGTPKWSDRIPKCVCE
;
A
#
# COMPACT_ATOMS: atom_id res chain seq x y z
N LEU A 1 -29.40 34.80 -4.80
CA LEU A 1 -28.66 35.79 -5.60
C LEU A 1 -29.65 36.86 -6.06
N ASN A 2 -29.40 38.13 -5.78
CA ASN A 2 -30.30 39.22 -6.17
C ASN A 2 -29.48 40.34 -6.81
N ILE A 3 -28.95 40.11 -8.01
CA ILE A 3 -28.18 41.10 -8.78
C ILE A 3 -29.04 41.65 -9.92
N ARG A 4 -28.61 42.75 -10.55
CA ARG A 4 -29.31 43.30 -11.71
C ARG A 4 -29.08 42.41 -12.92
N ARG A 5 -29.92 42.57 -13.96
CA ARG A 5 -29.72 41.88 -15.24
C ARG A 5 -28.58 42.49 -16.06
N SER A 6 -28.16 43.70 -15.74
CA SER A 6 -27.01 44.41 -16.32
C SER A 6 -25.68 44.08 -15.64
N ASP A 7 -25.73 43.47 -14.45
CA ASP A 7 -24.54 42.99 -13.74
C ASP A 7 -24.36 41.50 -13.98
N ALA A 8 -23.10 41.04 -13.98
CA ALA A 8 -22.76 39.64 -14.16
C ALA A 8 -21.90 39.12 -13.00
N LEU A 9 -22.26 37.95 -12.48
CA LEU A 9 -21.45 37.16 -11.54
C LEU A 9 -20.98 35.90 -12.25
N THR A 10 -19.67 35.76 -12.45
CA THR A 10 -19.05 34.57 -13.05
C THR A 10 -18.21 33.83 -12.02
N VAL A 11 -18.35 32.51 -11.96
CA VAL A 11 -17.59 31.64 -11.05
C VAL A 11 -16.73 30.70 -11.89
N TYR A 12 -15.44 30.61 -11.57
CA TYR A 12 -14.42 29.85 -12.28
C TYR A 12 -13.84 28.73 -11.39
N ASP A 13 -13.59 27.55 -11.99
CA ASP A 13 -13.02 26.33 -11.39
C ASP A 13 -11.48 26.36 -11.46
N GLY A 14 -10.86 27.28 -10.71
CA GLY A 14 -9.42 27.49 -10.69
C GLY A 14 -9.00 28.82 -10.05
N ASP A 15 -7.71 29.12 -10.11
CA ASP A 15 -7.04 30.24 -9.44
C ASP A 15 -7.02 31.54 -10.26
N ASP A 16 -7.46 31.51 -11.53
CA ASP A 16 -7.52 32.68 -12.41
C ASP A 16 -8.80 32.77 -13.26
N LEU A 17 -8.89 33.82 -14.07
CA LEU A 17 -10.03 34.10 -14.97
C LEU A 17 -9.98 33.33 -16.29
N THR A 18 -8.92 32.56 -16.53
CA THR A 18 -8.78 31.68 -17.71
C THR A 18 -9.25 30.26 -17.43
N ALA A 19 -9.42 29.91 -16.15
CA ALA A 19 -9.96 28.65 -15.70
C ALA A 19 -11.38 28.36 -16.23
N ARG A 20 -11.83 27.11 -16.06
CA ARG A 20 -13.13 26.65 -16.55
C ARG A 20 -14.26 27.40 -15.84
N VAL A 21 -15.21 27.97 -16.59
CA VAL A 21 -16.40 28.60 -16.01
C VAL A 21 -17.35 27.54 -15.41
N LEU A 22 -17.62 27.63 -14.11
CA LEU A 22 -18.65 26.83 -13.42
C LEU A 22 -20.05 27.37 -13.69
N GLY A 23 -20.18 28.68 -13.84
CA GLY A 23 -21.42 29.32 -14.27
C GLY A 23 -21.33 30.84 -14.28
N GLN A 24 -22.24 31.45 -15.05
CA GLN A 24 -22.43 32.89 -15.14
C GLN A 24 -23.90 33.23 -14.84
N TYR A 25 -24.12 34.20 -13.96
CA TYR A 25 -25.43 34.53 -13.42
C TYR A 25 -25.73 36.02 -13.56
N MET A 26 -26.98 36.33 -13.89
CA MET A 26 -27.50 37.69 -14.08
C MET A 26 -28.93 37.74 -13.55
N GLY A 27 -29.33 38.85 -12.91
CA GLY A 27 -30.67 38.97 -12.34
C GLY A 27 -30.87 38.21 -11.03
N VAL A 28 -32.15 37.93 -10.72
CA VAL A 28 -32.56 37.27 -9.47
C VAL A 28 -32.58 35.76 -9.67
N HIS A 29 -31.85 35.04 -8.81
CA HIS A 29 -31.87 33.59 -8.74
C HIS A 29 -32.14 33.11 -7.32
N GLN A 30 -32.88 31.99 -7.21
CA GLN A 30 -33.05 31.27 -5.95
C GLN A 30 -31.71 30.74 -5.41
N ARG A 31 -31.69 30.19 -4.20
CA ARG A 31 -30.49 29.55 -3.65
C ARG A 31 -30.15 28.31 -4.49
N PHE A 32 -28.90 28.19 -4.91
CA PHE A 32 -28.39 27.04 -5.65
C PHE A 32 -26.99 26.68 -5.14
N ASN A 33 -26.53 25.48 -5.48
CA ASN A 33 -25.21 24.97 -5.12
C ASN A 33 -24.33 24.88 -6.37
N LEU A 34 -23.04 25.17 -6.19
CA LEU A 34 -22.00 24.93 -7.19
C LEU A 34 -20.94 24.02 -6.59
N PHE A 35 -20.41 23.13 -7.42
CA PHE A 35 -19.39 22.17 -7.02
C PHE A 35 -18.13 22.43 -7.84
N SER A 36 -17.10 22.93 -7.16
CA SER A 36 -15.76 23.07 -7.71
C SER A 36 -15.09 21.70 -7.77
N SER A 37 -14.31 21.46 -8.82
CA SER A 37 -13.39 20.34 -8.88
C SER A 37 -11.97 20.76 -8.52
N ALA A 38 -11.64 22.05 -8.59
CA ALA A 38 -10.37 22.60 -8.16
C ALA A 38 -10.36 22.92 -6.66
N ASN A 39 -9.14 23.07 -6.12
CA ASN A 39 -8.91 23.56 -4.75
C ASN A 39 -9.08 25.08 -4.65
N ASP A 40 -9.03 25.78 -5.79
CA ASP A 40 -9.18 27.22 -5.91
C ASP A 40 -10.43 27.55 -6.72
N VAL A 41 -11.15 28.59 -6.31
CA VAL A 41 -12.35 29.10 -6.99
C VAL A 41 -12.22 30.60 -7.14
N THR A 42 -12.19 31.05 -8.39
CA THR A 42 -12.13 32.48 -8.71
C THR A 42 -13.53 33.01 -8.99
N ILE A 43 -13.89 34.13 -8.35
CA ILE A 43 -15.20 34.77 -8.49
C ILE A 43 -15.01 36.16 -9.05
N GLN A 44 -15.64 36.43 -10.19
CA GLN A 44 -15.64 37.75 -10.82
C GLN A 44 -17.05 38.34 -10.78
N PHE A 45 -17.18 39.52 -10.19
CA PHE A 45 -18.39 40.32 -10.28
C PHE A 45 -18.13 41.57 -11.11
N GLN A 46 -18.96 41.78 -12.13
CA GLN A 46 -18.87 42.91 -13.04
C GLN A 46 -20.19 43.70 -12.98
N SER A 47 -20.13 44.93 -12.46
CA SER A 47 -21.26 45.86 -12.41
C SER A 47 -21.25 46.84 -13.59
N ASP A 48 -22.43 47.27 -14.03
CA ASP A 48 -22.55 48.32 -15.06
C ASP A 48 -22.13 49.71 -14.50
N PRO A 49 -21.12 50.38 -15.08
CA PRO A 49 -20.64 51.68 -14.60
C PRO A 49 -21.61 52.84 -14.87
N ASN A 50 -22.61 52.67 -15.73
CA ASN A 50 -23.58 53.72 -16.06
C ASN A 50 -24.77 53.77 -15.10
N ASP A 51 -24.72 53.00 -14.01
CA ASP A 51 -25.85 52.80 -13.12
C ASP A 51 -25.84 53.79 -11.92
N PRO A 52 -26.88 54.62 -11.74
CA PRO A 52 -26.98 55.54 -10.61
C PRO A 52 -27.22 54.78 -9.29
N VAL A 53 -26.21 54.77 -8.41
CA VAL A 53 -26.21 54.21 -7.05
C VAL A 53 -27.38 54.78 -6.20
N PHE A 54 -28.04 54.14 -5.21
CA PHE A 54 -27.88 52.95 -4.36
C PHE A 54 -29.25 52.29 -4.15
N SER A 55 -29.48 51.08 -4.66
CA SER A 55 -30.57 50.22 -4.18
C SER A 55 -30.00 49.29 -3.11
N LEU A 56 -30.30 49.58 -1.85
CA LEU A 56 -29.73 48.93 -0.64
C LEU A 56 -30.06 47.43 -0.46
N SER A 57 -30.74 46.77 -1.42
CA SER A 57 -31.28 45.40 -1.25
C SER A 57 -30.85 44.40 -2.33
N GLN A 58 -29.85 44.73 -3.15
CA GLN A 58 -29.33 43.88 -4.23
C GLN A 58 -27.89 43.47 -3.96
N GLY A 59 -27.58 42.19 -4.15
CA GLY A 59 -26.27 41.61 -3.90
C GLY A 59 -26.32 40.09 -3.85
N PHE A 60 -25.24 39.50 -3.37
CA PHE A 60 -25.10 38.08 -3.20
C PHE A 60 -24.35 37.75 -1.93
N ILE A 61 -24.70 36.60 -1.36
CA ILE A 61 -23.98 35.98 -0.26
C ILE A 61 -23.58 34.61 -0.76
N ILE A 62 -22.29 34.32 -0.67
CA ILE A 62 -21.72 33.03 -1.00
C ILE A 62 -21.34 32.37 0.31
N HIS A 63 -21.94 31.21 0.55
CA HIS A 63 -21.48 30.31 1.60
C HIS A 63 -20.64 29.24 0.93
N PHE A 64 -19.34 29.27 1.20
CA PHE A 64 -18.47 28.18 0.79
C PHE A 64 -18.30 27.20 1.94
N LYS A 65 -18.18 25.93 1.58
CA LYS A 65 -17.78 24.86 2.48
C LYS A 65 -16.85 23.96 1.69
N GLU A 66 -15.70 23.68 2.27
CA GLU A 66 -14.82 22.63 1.76
C GLU A 66 -15.52 21.29 1.94
N VAL A 67 -15.74 20.59 0.82
CA VAL A 67 -16.19 19.21 0.82
C VAL A 67 -14.93 18.37 0.60
N PRO A 68 -14.46 17.63 1.61
CA PRO A 68 -13.36 16.71 1.41
C PRO A 68 -13.75 15.77 0.27
N ARG A 69 -12.92 15.70 -0.77
CA ARG A 69 -13.02 14.57 -1.69
C ARG A 69 -12.82 13.33 -0.83
N ASN A 70 -13.69 12.34 -0.95
CA ASN A 70 -13.49 11.05 -0.29
C ASN A 70 -12.28 10.38 -0.96
N ASP A 71 -11.08 10.80 -0.54
CA ASP A 71 -9.80 10.37 -1.09
C ASP A 71 -9.27 9.12 -0.38
N THR A 72 -10.14 8.46 0.39
CA THR A 72 -9.84 7.27 1.17
C THR A 72 -10.02 6.02 0.31
N CYS A 73 -8.97 5.19 0.26
CA CYS A 73 -9.04 3.85 -0.30
C CYS A 73 -9.90 2.92 0.58
N SER A 74 -10.41 1.85 -0.02
CA SER A 74 -11.14 0.81 0.71
C SER A 74 -10.30 0.21 1.85
N ALA A 75 -10.94 -0.15 2.96
CA ALA A 75 -10.26 -0.83 4.06
C ALA A 75 -9.73 -2.20 3.60
N LEU A 76 -8.45 -2.47 3.88
CA LEU A 76 -7.85 -3.76 3.58
C LEU A 76 -8.17 -4.80 4.68
N PRO A 77 -8.30 -6.09 4.33
CA PRO A 77 -8.54 -7.16 5.31
C PRO A 77 -7.31 -7.39 6.20
N ASP A 78 -7.51 -8.04 7.34
CA ASP A 78 -6.41 -8.65 8.09
C ASP A 78 -6.05 -9.98 7.45
N ILE A 79 -4.76 -10.35 7.54
CA ILE A 79 -4.25 -11.61 6.98
C ILE A 79 -4.01 -12.60 8.11
N GLN A 80 -4.19 -13.90 7.83
CA GLN A 80 -3.91 -14.94 8.81
C GLN A 80 -2.40 -15.06 9.06
N SER A 81 -2.00 -15.28 10.32
CA SER A 81 -0.59 -15.40 10.73
C SER A 81 0.29 -14.23 10.27
N GLY A 82 -0.29 -13.03 10.31
CA GLY A 82 0.40 -11.80 10.00
C GLY A 82 -0.35 -10.59 10.56
N TRP A 83 0.26 -9.42 10.40
CA TRP A 83 -0.27 -8.14 10.83
C TRP A 83 0.07 -7.06 9.79
N LYS A 84 -0.55 -5.89 9.93
CA LYS A 84 -0.31 -4.75 9.04
C LYS A 84 -0.14 -3.45 9.81
N THR A 85 0.70 -2.56 9.28
CA THR A 85 0.80 -1.16 9.72
C THR A 85 0.44 -0.22 8.59
N SER A 86 -0.17 0.92 8.93
CA SER A 86 -0.49 2.00 8.00
C SER A 86 0.33 3.24 8.33
N SER A 87 0.83 3.93 7.30
CA SER A 87 1.49 5.22 7.47
C SER A 87 0.52 6.35 7.85
N HIS A 88 -0.79 6.18 7.61
CA HIS A 88 -1.84 7.15 7.92
C HIS A 88 -3.15 6.44 8.33
N PRO A 89 -3.87 6.89 9.39
CA PRO A 89 -5.11 6.25 9.86
C PRO A 89 -6.27 6.29 8.85
N ASP A 90 -6.41 7.37 8.09
CA ASP A 90 -7.58 7.61 7.22
C ASP A 90 -7.46 6.99 5.83
N LEU A 91 -6.43 6.15 5.60
CA LEU A 91 -6.17 5.43 4.34
C LEU A 91 -6.32 6.28 3.07
N ILE A 92 -5.94 7.56 3.16
CA ILE A 92 -6.01 8.53 2.07
C ILE A 92 -5.00 8.23 0.96
N ARG A 93 -5.16 8.86 -0.20
CA ARG A 93 -4.17 8.81 -1.30
C ARG A 93 -2.74 8.99 -0.81
N GLY A 94 -1.86 8.14 -1.32
CA GLY A 94 -0.45 8.07 -0.91
C GLY A 94 -0.19 7.32 0.40
N THR A 95 -1.23 6.91 1.14
CA THR A 95 -1.06 6.04 2.32
C THR A 95 -0.38 4.73 1.92
N VAL A 96 0.60 4.33 2.71
CA VAL A 96 1.33 3.07 2.55
C VAL A 96 0.92 2.13 3.67
N VAL A 97 0.53 0.91 3.31
CA VAL A 97 0.25 -0.19 4.23
C VAL A 97 1.30 -1.26 4.02
N THR A 98 1.96 -1.66 5.12
CA THR A 98 2.98 -2.70 5.12
C THR A 98 2.47 -3.90 5.89
N TYR A 99 2.48 -5.07 5.25
CA TYR A 99 2.16 -6.36 5.83
C TYR A 99 3.42 -7.08 6.30
N GLN A 100 3.28 -7.82 7.38
CA GLN A 100 4.34 -8.63 7.94
C GLN A 100 3.77 -9.96 8.43
N CYS A 101 4.47 -11.05 8.18
CA CYS A 101 4.08 -12.35 8.70
C CYS A 101 4.63 -12.59 10.11
N GLU A 102 3.95 -13.43 10.86
CA GLU A 102 4.42 -13.92 12.16
C GLU A 102 5.70 -14.78 12.00
N PRO A 103 6.53 -14.89 13.04
CA PRO A 103 7.71 -15.77 13.00
C PRO A 103 7.36 -17.21 12.59
N GLY A 104 8.06 -17.73 11.59
CA GLY A 104 7.81 -19.07 11.04
C GLY A 104 6.89 -19.10 9.83
N TYR A 105 6.44 -17.93 9.36
CA TYR A 105 5.72 -17.76 8.11
C TYR A 105 6.52 -16.85 7.17
N ASP A 106 6.34 -17.07 5.87
CA ASP A 106 6.91 -16.25 4.81
C ASP A 106 5.79 -15.58 4.00
N ILE A 107 6.08 -14.40 3.45
CA ILE A 107 5.10 -13.58 2.77
C ILE A 107 5.06 -13.90 1.27
N ILE A 108 3.86 -14.20 0.77
CA ILE A 108 3.61 -14.49 -0.64
C ILE A 108 2.79 -13.34 -1.23
N GLY A 109 3.40 -12.61 -2.17
CA GLY A 109 2.82 -11.43 -2.80
C GLY A 109 3.54 -10.14 -2.41
N SER A 110 2.87 -9.00 -2.53
CA SER A 110 3.43 -7.69 -2.18
C SER A 110 3.22 -7.39 -0.70
N ASP A 111 4.31 -7.17 0.02
CA ASP A 111 4.32 -6.76 1.42
C ASP A 111 3.93 -5.28 1.59
N ILE A 112 4.10 -4.45 0.55
CA ILE A 112 3.78 -3.02 0.56
C ILE A 112 2.66 -2.70 -0.43
N LEU A 113 1.57 -2.12 0.09
CA LEU A 113 0.43 -1.63 -0.67
C LEU A 113 0.33 -0.10 -0.54
N THR A 114 0.04 0.59 -1.64
CA THR A 114 -0.08 2.06 -1.67
C THR A 114 -1.44 2.46 -2.22
N CYS A 115 -2.12 3.40 -1.54
CA CYS A 115 -3.38 3.97 -2.01
C CYS A 115 -3.12 4.93 -3.19
N GLN A 116 -3.62 4.56 -4.37
CA GLN A 116 -3.35 5.26 -5.63
C GLN A 116 -4.32 6.41 -5.89
N TRP A 117 -4.07 7.15 -6.97
CA TRP A 117 -4.86 8.32 -7.38
C TRP A 117 -6.30 7.96 -7.80
N ASP A 118 -6.55 6.72 -8.20
CA ASP A 118 -7.87 6.19 -8.57
C ASP A 118 -8.62 5.58 -7.37
N LEU A 119 -8.07 5.70 -6.15
CA LEU A 119 -8.58 5.12 -4.91
C LEU A 119 -8.54 3.58 -4.88
N SER A 120 -7.71 2.98 -5.73
CA SER A 120 -7.36 1.57 -5.66
C SER A 120 -6.06 1.36 -4.88
N TRP A 121 -5.86 0.14 -4.37
CA TRP A 121 -4.55 -0.28 -3.86
C TRP A 121 -3.65 -0.72 -5.02
N SER A 122 -2.34 -0.54 -4.86
CA SER A 122 -1.31 -0.93 -5.84
C SER A 122 -1.28 -2.43 -6.13
N ASN A 123 -1.56 -3.25 -5.12
CA ASN A 123 -1.56 -4.70 -5.21
C ASN A 123 -2.70 -5.28 -4.36
N ALA A 124 -2.98 -6.58 -4.53
CA ALA A 124 -3.86 -7.32 -3.64
C ALA A 124 -3.14 -7.64 -2.30
N PRO A 125 -3.88 -7.83 -1.19
CA PRO A 125 -3.30 -8.27 0.08
C PRO A 125 -2.49 -9.58 -0.09
N PRO A 126 -1.31 -9.69 0.54
CA PRO A 126 -0.49 -10.89 0.48
C PRO A 126 -1.04 -11.99 1.40
N THR A 127 -0.48 -13.19 1.27
CA THR A 127 -0.76 -14.32 2.17
C THR A 127 0.50 -14.74 2.92
N CYS A 128 0.35 -15.17 4.17
CA CYS A 128 1.45 -15.73 4.94
C CYS A 128 1.40 -17.26 4.87
N GLU A 129 2.44 -17.87 4.32
CA GLU A 129 2.57 -19.32 4.22
C GLU A 129 3.57 -19.86 5.24
N LYS A 130 3.25 -20.99 5.86
CA LYS A 130 4.11 -21.58 6.89
C LYS A 130 5.41 -22.05 6.25
N ILE A 131 6.53 -21.61 6.80
CA ILE A 131 7.85 -22.09 6.41
C ILE A 131 7.97 -23.55 6.89
N LEU A 132 8.21 -24.45 5.94
CA LEU A 132 8.43 -25.85 6.23
C LEU A 132 9.93 -26.11 6.34
N ASN A 133 10.32 -26.69 7.48
CA ASN A 133 11.71 -26.99 7.81
C ASN A 133 11.94 -28.50 7.81
N CYS A 134 13.14 -28.93 7.39
CA CYS A 134 13.58 -30.28 7.65
C CYS A 134 13.93 -30.47 9.13
N ALA A 135 13.79 -31.70 9.64
CA ALA A 135 14.31 -32.05 10.97
C ALA A 135 15.82 -31.83 11.01
N ASP A 136 16.40 -31.45 12.16
CA ASP A 136 17.85 -31.31 12.26
C ASP A 136 18.52 -32.67 11.97
N PRO A 137 19.39 -32.77 10.95
CA PRO A 137 20.08 -34.02 10.63
C PRO A 137 21.07 -34.44 11.72
N GLY A 138 21.48 -33.52 12.61
CA GLY A 138 22.41 -33.75 13.69
C GLY A 138 23.88 -33.53 13.32
N GLU A 139 24.75 -33.73 14.30
CA GLU A 139 26.21 -33.64 14.14
C GLU A 139 26.84 -35.02 13.87
N ILE A 140 28.01 -35.03 13.25
CA ILE A 140 28.80 -36.24 13.01
C ILE A 140 30.01 -36.30 13.95
N ALA A 141 30.34 -37.49 14.46
CA ALA A 141 31.57 -37.70 15.21
C ALA A 141 32.79 -37.57 14.29
N ASN A 142 33.88 -36.99 14.80
CA ASN A 142 35.13 -36.77 14.07
C ASN A 142 34.96 -35.96 12.77
N GLY A 143 33.98 -35.05 12.74
CA GLY A 143 33.76 -34.15 11.62
C GLY A 143 33.09 -32.85 12.03
N ILE A 144 32.83 -32.01 11.04
CA ILE A 144 32.32 -30.65 11.17
C ILE A 144 31.08 -30.54 10.28
N ARG A 145 30.01 -29.95 10.83
CA ARG A 145 28.80 -29.57 10.11
C ARG A 145 28.82 -28.06 9.84
N ARG A 146 28.43 -27.65 8.63
CA ARG A 146 28.21 -26.25 8.26
C ARG A 146 26.84 -26.06 7.63
N ALA A 147 26.03 -25.16 8.19
CA ALA A 147 24.73 -24.79 7.67
C ALA A 147 24.60 -23.25 7.66
N PHE A 148 24.00 -22.69 6.61
CA PHE A 148 23.84 -21.24 6.47
C PHE A 148 22.69 -20.70 7.33
N ASP A 149 21.53 -21.37 7.31
CA ASP A 149 20.37 -21.03 8.13
C ASP A 149 20.12 -22.15 9.15
N PRO A 150 20.17 -21.88 10.47
CA PRO A 150 19.90 -22.89 11.50
C PRO A 150 18.43 -23.36 11.53
N ARG A 151 17.51 -22.64 10.87
CA ARG A 151 16.09 -23.03 10.77
C ARG A 151 15.86 -24.16 9.78
N LEU A 152 16.80 -24.38 8.85
CA LEU A 152 16.77 -25.46 7.85
C LEU A 152 15.47 -25.51 7.00
N PRO A 153 15.00 -24.39 6.41
CA PRO A 153 13.87 -24.39 5.49
C PRO A 153 14.14 -25.25 4.25
N ILE A 154 13.08 -25.62 3.53
CA ILE A 154 13.19 -26.22 2.19
C ILE A 154 14.16 -25.41 1.32
N GLY A 155 15.05 -26.10 0.61
CA GLY A 155 16.13 -25.52 -0.19
C GLY A 155 17.44 -25.35 0.58
N SER A 156 17.47 -25.54 1.90
CA SER A 156 18.70 -25.46 2.69
C SER A 156 19.70 -26.56 2.35
N HIS A 157 20.98 -26.21 2.43
CA HIS A 157 22.11 -27.14 2.29
C HIS A 157 22.90 -27.25 3.59
N VAL A 158 23.24 -28.47 3.98
CA VAL A 158 24.12 -28.77 5.10
C VAL A 158 25.35 -29.49 4.56
N HIS A 159 26.52 -28.91 4.81
CA HIS A 159 27.81 -29.45 4.40
C HIS A 159 28.47 -30.20 5.57
N TYR A 160 28.99 -31.39 5.30
CA TYR A 160 29.74 -32.20 6.24
C TYR A 160 31.17 -32.40 5.75
N SER A 161 32.13 -32.33 6.67
CA SER A 161 33.54 -32.61 6.40
C SER A 161 34.14 -33.38 7.56
N CYS A 162 35.05 -34.32 7.30
CA CYS A 162 35.75 -35.04 8.36
C CYS A 162 36.99 -34.30 8.84
N ASN A 163 37.35 -34.55 10.10
CA ASN A 163 38.62 -34.10 10.67
C ASN A 163 39.79 -34.90 10.06
N GLU A 164 41.00 -34.39 10.21
CA GLU A 164 42.22 -35.05 9.71
C GLU A 164 42.37 -36.49 10.24
N GLY A 165 42.74 -37.43 9.37
CA GLY A 165 42.83 -38.87 9.67
C GLY A 165 41.52 -39.66 9.53
N TYR A 166 40.45 -39.01 9.05
CA TYR A 166 39.17 -39.65 8.76
C TYR A 166 38.70 -39.36 7.34
N THR A 167 38.12 -40.37 6.69
CA THR A 167 37.46 -40.24 5.39
C THR A 167 35.94 -40.18 5.57
N LEU A 168 35.26 -39.35 4.77
CA LEU A 168 33.80 -39.22 4.77
C LEU A 168 33.15 -40.37 3.97
N GLU A 169 32.28 -41.11 4.63
CA GLU A 169 31.42 -42.14 4.03
C GLU A 169 29.98 -41.62 3.92
N GLY A 170 29.51 -41.44 2.69
CA GLY A 170 28.15 -40.95 2.38
C GLY A 170 28.16 -39.60 1.66
N SER A 171 27.06 -38.86 1.79
CA SER A 171 26.86 -37.58 1.08
C SER A 171 27.51 -36.42 1.83
N GLU A 172 28.41 -35.70 1.16
CA GLU A 172 29.04 -34.47 1.69
C GLU A 172 28.03 -33.34 1.92
N ILE A 173 27.00 -33.27 1.08
CA ILE A 173 25.98 -32.22 1.11
C ILE A 173 24.61 -32.87 1.27
N LEU A 174 23.88 -32.49 2.32
CA LEU A 174 22.46 -32.79 2.47
C LEU A 174 21.62 -31.60 2.04
N THR A 175 20.66 -31.83 1.15
CA THR A 175 19.72 -30.81 0.68
C THR A 175 18.33 -31.07 1.22
N CYS A 176 17.70 -30.05 1.84
CA CYS A 176 16.32 -30.14 2.31
C CYS A 176 15.39 -29.90 1.13
N TYR A 177 14.51 -30.85 0.83
CA TYR A 177 13.53 -30.70 -0.25
C TYR A 177 12.13 -31.04 0.25
N ASN A 178 11.13 -30.45 -0.42
CA ASN A 178 9.74 -30.78 -0.18
C ASN A 178 9.38 -32.10 -0.87
N ARG A 179 8.61 -32.96 -0.21
CA ARG A 179 7.89 -34.03 -0.91
C ARG A 179 6.44 -33.58 -1.08
N ASP A 180 5.88 -33.78 -2.27
CA ASP A 180 4.54 -33.35 -2.67
C ASP A 180 3.39 -33.73 -1.70
N THR A 181 3.62 -34.65 -0.75
CA THR A 181 2.59 -35.18 0.17
C THR A 181 3.05 -35.29 1.63
N GLY A 182 4.13 -34.64 2.07
CA GLY A 182 4.66 -34.90 3.42
C GLY A 182 5.61 -33.85 4.01
N THR A 183 6.14 -34.17 5.20
CA THR A 183 7.15 -33.36 5.88
C THR A 183 8.42 -33.25 5.03
N PRO A 184 9.08 -32.07 4.99
CA PRO A 184 10.35 -31.91 4.29
C PRO A 184 11.38 -32.94 4.74
N LYS A 185 12.17 -33.45 3.80
CA LYS A 185 13.22 -34.45 4.07
C LYS A 185 14.55 -34.07 3.44
N TRP A 186 15.61 -34.61 4.02
CA TRP A 186 16.96 -34.55 3.49
C TRP A 186 17.14 -35.48 2.29
N SER A 187 17.97 -35.06 1.34
CA SER A 187 18.36 -35.83 0.14
C SER A 187 18.90 -37.21 0.47
N ASP A 188 19.67 -37.30 1.56
CA ASP A 188 20.31 -38.52 2.03
C ASP A 188 20.30 -38.62 3.56
N ARG A 189 20.81 -39.74 4.06
CA ARG A 189 21.10 -39.92 5.49
C ARG A 189 22.37 -39.17 5.88
N ILE A 190 22.49 -38.84 7.16
CA ILE A 190 23.71 -38.25 7.73
C ILE A 190 24.94 -39.14 7.44
N PRO A 191 26.06 -38.56 6.93
CA PRO A 191 27.27 -39.33 6.62
C PRO A 191 28.03 -39.72 7.90
N LYS A 192 29.08 -40.53 7.75
CA LYS A 192 29.97 -40.95 8.84
C LYS A 192 31.43 -40.67 8.50
N CYS A 193 32.22 -40.31 9.50
CA CYS A 193 33.68 -40.24 9.38
C CYS A 193 34.30 -41.54 9.87
N VAL A 194 34.98 -42.25 8.99
CA VAL A 194 35.67 -43.52 9.30
C VAL A 194 37.18 -43.29 9.33
N CYS A 195 37.90 -43.92 10.27
CA CYS A 195 39.35 -43.84 10.30
C CYS A 195 39.92 -44.41 8.99
N GLU A 196 40.94 -43.76 8.45
CA GLU A 196 41.75 -44.30 7.35
C GLU A 196 42.50 -45.59 7.75
#